data_AF-A0A962IQ44-F1
#
_entry.id   AF-A0A962IQ44-F1
#
_cell.length_a   1.000
_cell.length_b   1.000
_cell.length_c   1.000
_cell.angle_alpha   90.00
_cell.angle_beta   90.00
_cell.angle_gamma   90.00
#
_symmetry.space_group_name_H-M   'P 1'
#
loop_
_entity.id
_entity.type
_entity.pdbx_description
1 polymer ?
#
loop_
_entity_poly.entity_id
_entity_poly.type
_entity_poly.pdbx_seq_one_letter_code
_entity_poly.pdbx_strand_id
1 'polypeptide(L)'
;FPAGRLSDRVDRRYVIAGLAATGVGLCLMASVFLSHAPWLLYGVMFLFGGMTFPLYSLCLAHANDNSSLSLMEIASGVLMMNSLGSIIGPLLVAYLLPWSSYALFIVAAAALTLLTLWSLFRIQQHEVAREHFEPFIDVPKTTHEITELVEEEQKAA
;
A
#
# COMPACT_ATOMS: atom_id res chain seq x y z
N PHE A 1 -1.73 15.36 -1.40
CA PHE A 1 -0.37 14.96 -0.97
C PHE A 1 0.41 14.41 -2.16
N PRO A 2 1.70 14.75 -2.36
CA PRO A 2 2.44 14.54 -3.61
C PRO A 2 2.57 13.06 -4.03
N ALA A 3 2.55 12.12 -3.08
CA ALA A 3 2.48 10.69 -3.36
C ALA A 3 1.19 10.27 -4.09
N GLY A 4 0.06 10.96 -3.82
CA GLY A 4 -1.20 10.75 -4.54
C GLY A 4 -1.10 11.11 -6.02
N ARG A 5 -0.37 12.18 -6.38
CA ARG A 5 -0.19 12.58 -7.79
C ARG A 5 0.77 11.68 -8.57
N LEU A 6 1.72 11.02 -7.88
CA LEU A 6 2.60 10.04 -8.51
C LEU A 6 1.87 8.71 -8.74
N SER A 7 0.95 8.36 -7.85
CA SER A 7 0.06 7.19 -7.98
C SER A 7 -0.92 7.31 -9.15
N ASP A 8 -1.28 8.52 -9.59
CA ASP A 8 -2.18 8.72 -10.73
C ASP A 8 -1.50 8.47 -12.10
N ARG A 9 -0.16 8.36 -12.14
CA ARG A 9 0.61 8.18 -13.39
C ARG A 9 1.36 6.86 -13.48
N VAL A 10 1.50 6.15 -12.38
CA VAL A 10 2.20 4.86 -12.30
C VAL A 10 1.24 3.85 -11.71
N ASP A 11 1.14 2.67 -12.33
CA ASP A 11 0.35 1.56 -11.80
C ASP A 11 0.65 1.35 -10.31
N ARG A 12 -0.40 1.42 -9.48
CA ARG A 12 -0.31 1.40 -8.01
C ARG A 12 0.54 0.24 -7.49
N ARG A 13 0.53 -0.87 -8.23
CA ARG A 13 1.29 -2.10 -7.94
C ARG A 13 2.81 -1.88 -7.98
N TYR A 14 3.34 -1.15 -8.97
CA TYR A 14 4.79 -0.87 -9.03
C TYR A 14 5.24 0.05 -7.91
N VAL A 15 4.38 1.00 -7.50
CA VAL A 15 4.68 1.89 -6.38
C VAL A 15 4.73 1.10 -5.06
N ILE A 16 3.77 0.19 -4.85
CA ILE A 16 3.77 -0.70 -3.68
C ILE A 16 5.03 -1.59 -3.67
N ALA A 17 5.35 -2.24 -4.80
CA ALA A 17 6.54 -3.10 -4.91
C ALA A 17 7.84 -2.31 -4.68
N GLY A 18 7.97 -1.11 -5.24
CA GLY A 18 9.16 -0.26 -5.06
C GLY A 18 9.33 0.20 -3.61
N LEU A 19 8.25 0.68 -2.97
CA LEU A 19 8.29 1.07 -1.56
C LEU A 19 8.63 -0.12 -0.65
N ALA A 20 8.01 -1.29 -0.88
CA ALA A 20 8.30 -2.49 -0.11
C ALA A 20 9.76 -2.95 -0.29
N ALA A 21 10.27 -2.96 -1.52
CA ALA A 21 11.66 -3.33 -1.82
C ALA A 21 12.68 -2.37 -1.19
N THR A 22 12.43 -1.05 -1.24
CA THR A 22 13.28 -0.07 -0.55
C THR A 22 13.25 -0.27 0.96
N GLY A 23 12.09 -0.59 1.53
CA GLY A 23 11.94 -0.95 2.94
C GLY A 23 12.77 -2.18 3.33
N VAL A 24 12.82 -3.23 2.50
CA VAL A 24 13.71 -4.40 2.71
C VAL A 24 15.17 -3.97 2.74
N GLY A 25 15.60 -3.15 1.77
CA GLY A 25 16.97 -2.62 1.73
C GLY A 25 17.33 -1.82 2.99
N LEU A 26 16.39 -1.01 3.48
CA LEU A 26 16.56 -0.24 4.73
C LEU A 26 16.62 -1.14 5.97
N CYS A 27 15.84 -2.24 6.04
CA CYS A 27 15.95 -3.22 7.12
C CYS A 27 17.32 -3.93 7.13
N LEU A 28 17.83 -4.31 5.96
CA LEU A 28 19.17 -4.92 5.83
C LEU A 28 20.27 -3.91 6.20
N MET A 29 20.11 -2.65 5.80
CA MET A 29 21.06 -1.61 6.17
C MET A 29 21.03 -1.31 7.68
N ALA A 30 19.83 -1.33 8.29
CA ALA A 30 19.67 -1.18 9.73
C ALA A 30 20.32 -2.33 10.52
N SER A 31 20.25 -3.57 10.05
CA SER A 31 20.88 -4.70 10.74
C SER A 31 22.41 -4.59 10.73
N VAL A 32 23.03 -4.05 9.67
CA VAL A 32 24.47 -3.80 9.62
C VAL A 32 24.89 -2.69 10.58
N PHE A 33 24.14 -1.57 10.61
CA PHE A 33 24.51 -0.41 11.42
C PHE A 33 24.20 -0.54 12.91
N LEU A 34 23.31 -1.47 13.31
CA LEU A 34 22.94 -1.67 14.70
C LEU A 34 24.14 -1.89 15.63
N SER A 35 25.15 -2.64 15.18
CA SER A 35 26.35 -2.93 16.00
C SER A 35 27.52 -1.98 15.75
N HIS A 36 27.59 -1.30 14.61
CA HIS A 36 28.77 -0.54 14.19
C HIS A 36 28.62 0.99 14.35
N ALA A 37 27.41 1.52 14.14
CA ALA A 37 27.16 2.95 14.10
C ALA A 37 25.70 3.26 14.47
N PRO A 38 25.32 3.14 15.75
CA PRO A 38 23.91 3.28 16.17
C PRO A 38 23.32 4.67 15.89
N TRP A 39 24.15 5.71 15.76
CA TRP A 39 23.68 7.05 15.37
C TRP A 39 23.13 7.10 13.93
N LEU A 40 23.62 6.24 13.02
CA LEU A 40 23.09 6.15 11.65
C LEU A 40 21.69 5.54 11.61
N LEU A 41 21.30 4.77 12.63
CA LEU A 41 19.97 4.17 12.70
C LEU A 41 18.86 5.22 12.71
N TYR A 42 19.07 6.39 13.31
CA TYR A 42 18.05 7.43 13.31
C TYR A 42 17.68 7.85 11.89
N GLY A 43 18.67 8.03 11.01
CA GLY A 43 18.45 8.34 9.60
C GLY A 43 17.80 7.19 8.84
N VAL A 44 18.26 5.95 9.08
CA VAL A 44 17.69 4.76 8.42
C VAL A 44 16.24 4.53 8.84
N MET A 45 15.92 4.69 10.12
CA MET A 45 14.55 4.54 10.65
C MET A 45 13.64 5.67 10.18
N PHE A 46 14.16 6.89 10.04
CA PHE A 46 13.42 7.99 9.42
C PHE A 46 13.01 7.66 7.99
N LEU A 47 13.96 7.20 7.16
CA LEU A 47 13.68 6.77 5.79
C LEU A 47 12.74 5.56 5.76
N PHE A 48 12.94 4.59 6.65
CA PHE A 48 12.12 3.39 6.73
C PHE A 48 10.65 3.72 7.04
N GLY A 49 10.40 4.59 8.02
CA GLY A 49 9.05 5.09 8.31
C GLY A 49 8.45 5.85 7.13
N GLY A 50 9.25 6.72 6.48
CA GLY A 50 8.82 7.48 5.30
C GLY A 50 8.38 6.61 4.12
N MET A 51 9.01 5.45 3.91
CA MET A 51 8.64 4.53 2.83
C MET A 51 7.50 3.58 3.23
N THR A 52 7.40 3.21 4.51
CA THR A 52 6.43 2.20 4.98
C THR A 52 5.06 2.79 5.29
N PHE A 53 4.97 4.02 5.84
CA PHE A 53 3.68 4.62 6.19
C PHE A 53 2.71 4.80 5.01
N PRO A 54 3.16 5.18 3.79
CA PRO A 54 2.26 5.26 2.65
C PRO A 54 1.67 3.91 2.21
N LEU A 55 2.30 2.78 2.54
CA LEU A 55 1.89 1.45 2.07
C LEU A 55 0.44 1.12 2.46
N TYR A 56 0.02 1.46 3.69
CA TYR A 56 -1.35 1.21 4.13
C TYR A 56 -2.36 1.93 3.22
N SER A 57 -2.15 3.23 2.98
CA SER A 57 -3.04 4.02 2.13
C SER A 57 -3.04 3.54 0.69
N LEU A 58 -1.89 3.13 0.15
CA LEU A 58 -1.79 2.60 -1.22
C LEU A 58 -2.50 1.25 -1.36
N CYS A 59 -2.30 0.34 -0.40
CA CYS A 59 -2.96 -0.97 -0.40
C CYS A 59 -4.48 -0.82 -0.26
N LEU A 60 -4.94 0.07 0.63
CA LEU A 60 -6.38 0.35 0.78
C LEU A 60 -6.97 0.92 -0.51
N ALA A 61 -6.30 1.90 -1.12
CA ALA A 61 -6.77 2.50 -2.36
C ALA A 61 -6.76 1.49 -3.52
N HIS A 62 -5.75 0.62 -3.59
CA HIS A 62 -5.71 -0.48 -4.56
C HIS A 62 -6.83 -1.50 -4.34
N ALA A 63 -7.11 -1.89 -3.09
CA ALA A 63 -8.23 -2.77 -2.77
C ALA A 63 -9.58 -2.13 -3.13
N ASN A 64 -9.71 -0.83 -2.93
CA ASN A 64 -10.90 -0.07 -3.27
C ASN A 64 -11.18 -0.05 -4.78
N ASP A 65 -10.17 0.24 -5.59
CA ASP A 65 -10.34 0.30 -7.06
C ASP A 65 -10.67 -1.06 -7.70
N ASN A 66 -10.31 -2.16 -7.03
CA ASN A 66 -10.40 -3.52 -7.57
C ASN A 66 -11.61 -4.31 -7.05
N SER A 67 -12.54 -3.68 -6.33
CA SER A 67 -13.72 -4.36 -5.79
C SER A 67 -15.02 -3.66 -6.15
N SER A 68 -16.12 -4.42 -6.17
CA SER A 68 -17.49 -3.91 -6.29
C SER A 68 -18.14 -3.55 -4.95
N LEU A 69 -17.40 -3.69 -3.84
CA LEU A 69 -17.91 -3.43 -2.49
C LEU A 69 -17.89 -1.92 -2.18
N SER A 70 -18.62 -1.54 -1.13
CA SER A 70 -18.56 -0.15 -0.64
C SER A 70 -17.19 0.17 -0.02
N LEU A 71 -16.75 1.42 -0.10
CA LEU A 71 -15.49 1.87 0.51
C LEU A 71 -15.43 1.52 2.01
N MET A 72 -16.54 1.72 2.72
CA MET A 72 -16.63 1.41 4.16
C MET A 72 -16.34 -0.07 4.45
N GLU A 73 -16.92 -0.96 3.65
CA GLU A 73 -16.74 -2.40 3.78
C GLU A 73 -15.28 -2.81 3.53
N ILE A 74 -14.67 -2.29 2.48
CA ILE A 74 -13.26 -2.56 2.14
C ILE A 74 -12.32 -2.00 3.23
N ALA A 75 -12.57 -0.77 3.66
CA ALA A 75 -11.77 -0.12 4.70
C ALA A 75 -11.82 -0.91 6.00
N SER A 76 -13.00 -1.42 6.38
CA SER A 76 -13.14 -2.28 7.57
C SER A 76 -12.36 -3.59 7.43
N GLY A 77 -12.42 -4.26 6.26
CA GLY A 77 -11.67 -5.49 6.00
C GLY A 77 -10.15 -5.28 6.05
N VAL A 78 -9.66 -4.22 5.40
CA VAL A 78 -8.23 -3.86 5.39
C VAL A 78 -7.76 -3.47 6.80
N LEU A 79 -8.57 -2.74 7.56
CA LEU A 79 -8.26 -2.39 8.94
C LEU A 79 -8.19 -3.63 9.84
N MET A 80 -9.11 -4.57 9.67
CA MET A 80 -9.10 -5.84 10.42
C MET A 80 -7.86 -6.68 10.10
N MET A 81 -7.44 -6.71 8.82
CA MET A 81 -6.18 -7.35 8.42
C MET A 81 -4.96 -6.65 9.03
N ASN A 82 -4.97 -5.31 9.11
CA ASN A 82 -3.92 -4.54 9.78
C ASN A 82 -3.83 -4.87 11.28
N SER A 83 -4.97 -5.06 11.94
CA SER A 83 -5.03 -5.50 13.35
C SER A 83 -4.45 -6.90 13.54
N LEU A 84 -4.74 -7.84 12.64
CA LEU A 84 -4.12 -9.18 12.67
C LEU A 84 -2.60 -9.11 12.54
N GLY A 85 -2.10 -8.31 11.58
CA GLY A 85 -0.67 -8.08 11.43
C GLY A 85 -0.02 -7.45 12.67
N SER A 86 -0.72 -6.54 13.34
CA SER A 86 -0.26 -5.88 14.56
C SER A 86 -0.19 -6.82 15.78
N ILE A 87 -0.92 -7.93 15.76
CA ILE A 87 -0.83 -8.99 16.79
C ILE A 87 0.31 -9.95 16.42
N ILE A 88 0.33 -10.43 15.17
CA ILE A 88 1.29 -11.45 14.71
C ILE A 88 2.72 -10.90 14.69
N GLY A 89 2.92 -9.66 14.26
CA GLY A 89 4.24 -9.05 14.12
C GLY A 89 5.05 -9.04 15.42
N PRO A 90 4.57 -8.40 16.50
CA PRO A 90 5.26 -8.38 17.78
C PRO A 90 5.45 -9.77 18.38
N LEU A 91 4.49 -10.69 18.20
CA LEU A 91 4.63 -12.08 18.67
C LEU A 91 5.79 -12.80 17.96
N LEU A 92 5.92 -12.65 16.64
CA LEU A 92 7.05 -13.21 15.89
C LEU A 92 8.38 -12.57 16.30
N VAL A 93 8.42 -11.25 16.50
CA VAL A 93 9.63 -10.56 16.96
C VAL A 93 10.02 -11.03 18.37
N ALA A 94 9.06 -11.10 19.30
CA ALA A 94 9.30 -11.56 20.66
C ALA A 94 9.79 -13.01 20.69
N TYR A 95 9.22 -13.86 19.83
CA TYR A 95 9.68 -15.24 19.67
C TYR A 95 11.11 -15.32 19.14
N LEU A 96 11.50 -14.48 18.18
CA LEU A 96 12.85 -14.50 17.58
C LEU A 96 13.93 -13.79 18.42
N LEU A 97 13.54 -12.90 19.33
CA LEU A 97 14.45 -12.06 20.10
C LEU A 97 15.53 -12.84 20.89
N PRO A 98 15.24 -14.01 21.51
CA PRO A 98 16.24 -14.80 22.22
C PRO A 98 17.36 -15.35 21.32
N TRP A 99 17.11 -15.51 20.01
CA TRP A 99 18.08 -16.07 19.07
C TRP A 99 18.83 -15.00 18.28
N SER A 100 18.27 -13.80 18.12
CA SER A 100 18.88 -12.74 17.33
C SER A 100 18.52 -11.36 17.84
N SER A 101 19.52 -10.53 18.10
CA SER A 101 19.35 -9.10 18.39
C SER A 101 18.76 -8.31 17.22
N TYR A 102 18.74 -8.90 16.02
CA TYR A 102 18.18 -8.31 14.79
C TYR A 102 16.75 -8.78 14.50
N ALA A 103 16.08 -9.46 15.44
CA ALA A 103 14.76 -10.06 15.25
C ALA A 103 13.72 -9.12 14.60
N LEU A 104 13.67 -7.86 15.06
CA LEU A 104 12.78 -6.84 14.49
C LEU A 104 13.02 -6.64 12.99
N PHE A 105 14.28 -6.45 12.59
CA PHE A 105 14.64 -6.20 11.20
C PHE A 105 14.45 -7.43 10.33
N ILE A 106 14.68 -8.63 10.87
CA ILE A 106 14.44 -9.90 10.16
C ILE A 106 12.95 -10.08 9.86
N VAL A 107 12.09 -9.92 10.88
CA VAL A 107 10.63 -10.07 10.71
C VAL A 107 10.08 -9.01 9.76
N ALA A 108 10.51 -7.75 9.90
CA ALA A 108 10.09 -6.67 9.01
C ALA A 108 10.55 -6.90 7.55
N ALA A 109 11.83 -7.26 7.35
CA ALA A 109 12.35 -7.59 6.03
C ALA A 109 11.62 -8.77 5.40
N ALA A 110 11.31 -9.81 6.17
CA ALA A 110 10.56 -10.97 5.68
C ALA A 110 9.15 -10.57 5.23
N ALA A 111 8.42 -9.78 6.02
CA ALA A 111 7.08 -9.30 5.68
C ALA A 111 7.08 -8.41 4.43
N LEU A 112 8.02 -7.47 4.33
CA LEU A 112 8.16 -6.59 3.17
C LEU A 112 8.64 -7.34 1.92
N THR A 113 9.48 -8.37 2.08
CA THR A 113 9.89 -9.24 0.97
C THR A 113 8.69 -10.03 0.45
N LEU A 114 7.87 -10.60 1.33
CA LEU A 114 6.65 -11.30 0.93
C LEU A 114 5.70 -10.37 0.18
N LEU A 115 5.50 -9.14 0.67
CA LEU A 115 4.69 -8.13 -0.01
C LEU A 115 5.26 -7.76 -1.39
N THR A 116 6.58 -7.59 -1.49
CA THR A 116 7.27 -7.28 -2.74
C THR A 116 7.07 -8.41 -3.75
N LEU A 117 7.34 -9.66 -3.36
CA LEU A 117 7.18 -10.83 -4.21
C LEU A 117 5.73 -11.02 -4.66
N TRP A 118 4.77 -10.85 -3.74
CA TRP A 118 3.35 -10.93 -4.06
C TRP A 118 2.92 -9.85 -5.06
N SER A 119 3.39 -8.61 -4.85
CA SER A 119 3.10 -7.49 -5.74
C SER A 119 3.67 -7.74 -7.14
N LEU A 120 4.92 -8.20 -7.24
CA LEU A 120 5.57 -8.54 -8.51
C LEU A 120 4.86 -9.70 -9.23
N PHE A 121 4.49 -10.74 -8.49
CA PHE A 121 3.74 -11.87 -9.04
C PHE A 121 2.38 -11.42 -9.60
N ARG A 122 1.67 -10.53 -8.90
CA ARG A 122 0.39 -9.98 -9.36
C ARG A 122 0.52 -9.04 -10.56
N ILE A 123 1.64 -8.34 -10.70
CA ILE A 123 1.93 -7.53 -11.89
C ILE A 123 2.07 -8.43 -13.12
N GLN A 124 2.73 -9.58 -13.00
CA GLN A 124 2.94 -10.50 -14.12
C GLN A 124 1.66 -11.18 -14.62
N GLN A 125 0.63 -11.30 -13.79
CA GLN A 125 -0.61 -12.00 -14.15
C GLN A 125 -1.70 -11.11 -14.77
N HIS A 126 -1.53 -9.80 -14.78
CA HIS A 126 -2.53 -8.87 -15.29
C HIS A 126 -1.87 -7.84 -16.20
N GLU A 127 -2.04 -8.00 -17.51
CA GLU A 127 -1.87 -6.89 -18.43
C GLU A 127 -2.89 -5.81 -18.09
N VAL A 128 -2.39 -4.59 -17.93
CA VAL A 128 -3.19 -3.43 -17.58
C VAL A 128 -4.02 -3.11 -18.81
N ALA A 129 -5.32 -3.44 -18.78
CA ALA A 129 -6.28 -2.88 -19.72
C ALA A 129 -6.33 -1.36 -19.46
N ARG A 130 -5.48 -0.60 -20.15
CA ARG A 130 -5.52 0.86 -20.18
C ARG A 130 -6.67 1.31 -21.07
N GLU A 131 -7.88 0.97 -20.69
CA GLU A 131 -9.13 1.46 -21.29
C GLU A 131 -10.04 1.65 -20.08
N HIS A 132 -10.26 2.83 -19.50
CA HIS A 132 -10.95 3.96 -20.11
C HIS A 132 -10.44 5.24 -19.44
N PHE A 133 -9.57 5.99 -20.11
CA PHE A 133 -9.43 7.42 -19.81
C PHE A 133 -10.63 8.11 -20.45
N GLU A 134 -11.75 8.15 -19.75
CA GLU A 134 -12.80 9.09 -20.12
C GLU A 134 -12.27 10.50 -19.78
N PRO A 135 -12.28 11.45 -20.74
CA PRO A 135 -11.85 12.81 -20.48
C PRO A 135 -12.61 13.35 -19.27
N PHE A 136 -11.89 13.95 -18.32
CA PHE A 136 -12.53 14.63 -17.20
C PHE A 136 -13.35 15.79 -17.76
N ILE A 137 -14.66 15.60 -17.90
CA ILE A 137 -15.59 16.65 -18.28
C ILE A 137 -16.03 17.31 -16.98
N ASP A 138 -15.57 18.54 -16.77
CA ASP A 138 -15.94 19.34 -15.61
C ASP A 138 -17.40 19.80 -15.78
N VAL A 139 -18.35 18.92 -15.47
CA VAL A 139 -19.77 19.27 -15.45
C VAL A 139 -20.07 19.95 -14.12
N PRO A 140 -20.49 21.23 -14.13
CA PRO A 140 -20.90 21.89 -12.90
C PRO A 140 -22.05 21.10 -12.29
N LYS A 141 -21.94 20.76 -10.99
CA LYS A 141 -22.94 19.99 -10.22
C LYS A 141 -24.34 20.63 -10.15
N THR A 142 -24.54 21.75 -10.84
CA THR A 142 -25.76 22.56 -10.85
C THR A 142 -26.48 22.53 -12.21
N THR A 143 -26.01 21.75 -13.19
CA THR A 143 -26.63 21.72 -14.52
C THR A 143 -27.81 20.75 -14.54
N HIS A 144 -28.98 21.24 -14.96
CA HIS A 144 -30.26 20.50 -14.98
C HIS A 144 -30.23 19.21 -15.83
N GLU A 145 -29.27 19.05 -16.75
CA GLU A 145 -29.09 17.85 -17.56
C GLU A 145 -28.82 16.57 -16.73
N ILE A 146 -28.27 16.70 -15.51
CA ILE A 146 -28.00 15.53 -14.65
C ILE A 146 -29.31 14.92 -14.11
N THR A 147 -30.35 15.72 -13.87
CA THR A 147 -31.65 15.21 -13.41
C THR A 147 -32.34 14.39 -14.49
N GLU A 148 -32.22 14.82 -15.75
CA GLU A 148 -32.82 14.13 -16.90
C GLU A 148 -32.14 12.79 -17.18
N LEU A 149 -30.80 12.72 -17.08
CA LEU A 149 -30.06 11.46 -17.27
C LEU A 149 -30.32 10.43 -16.17
N VAL A 150 -30.50 10.87 -14.92
CA VAL A 150 -30.89 9.99 -13.80
C VAL A 150 -32.33 9.50 -13.96
N GLU A 151 -33.24 10.33 -14.47
CA GLU A 151 -34.62 9.93 -14.77
C GLU A 151 -34.73 8.98 -15.97
N GLU A 152 -33.87 9.12 -16.98
CA GLU A 152 -33.80 8.20 -18.12
C GLU A 152 -33.23 6.83 -17.72
N GLU A 153 -32.16 6.78 -16.92
CA GLU A 153 -31.66 5.50 -16.40
C GLU A 153 -32.66 4.80 -15.48
N GLN A 154 -33.42 5.54 -14.66
CA GLN A 154 -34.48 4.95 -13.83
C GLN A 154 -35.71 4.46 -14.62
N LYS A 155 -35.96 4.98 -15.82
CA LYS A 155 -37.04 4.51 -16.71
C LYS A 155 -36.64 3.32 -17.58
N ALA A 156 -35.34 3.08 -17.76
CA ALA A 156 -34.81 1.97 -18.54
C ALA A 156 -34.61 0.68 -17.72
N ALA A 157 -34.79 0.74 -16.40
CA ALA A 157 -34.81 -0.39 -15.46
C ALA A 157 -36.26 -0.81 -15.10
#